data_AF-A0A917CXI9-F1
#
_entry.id   AF-A0A917CXI9-F1
#
_cell.length_a   1.000
_cell.length_b   1.000
_cell.length_c   1.000
_cell.angle_alpha   90.00
_cell.angle_beta   90.00
_cell.angle_gamma   90.00
#
_symmetry.space_group_name_H-M   'P 1'
#
loop_
_entity.id
_entity.type
_entity.pdbx_description
1 polymer ?
#
loop_
_entity_poly.entity_id
_entity_poly.type
_entity_poly.pdbx_seq_one_letter_code
_entity_poly.pdbx_strand_id
1 'polypeptide(L)'
;MRNLIDLFLCMAALVAFQQARAISLSDTNQGQALIFPYYSVQNDLRNLLTIENNTNQYKAISIEFREGFNGQPVLPLNLYLSPLESWTGQLISGLSSLPPPYTGQSSTRLVSFNQGCTPWLGNPQDFLPYELDNDPAVNDLVRSQTGFIQVYEMGEVVGDHANAIDNDCDFIKNSFQNGQWSYDAAVDIQPATGGISGSMTIKNMIGGHQFDYQAIAIEDFHNDGQFFHAPPGNYLLLEANTLQNQLILDNQAQEHTWITVYEAASASFMRTLLSGQFLNNQTTATEVVLTFPTKNKYVNLNYPQYFAPFTQQFLSNGACEVVPVNSFDDNGVLEPLVNPQSVSLCRSVNVLGFNNPTYSPVPFLIDQHHDVVDTENELGTVEFDFSLFNTSTGRDSHNNNERYVYYGLPVIGVVMHKVEAGGNTSLTMQEMTHQQRIVTDLIYEHGFAQ
;
A
#
# COMPACT_ATOMS: atom_id res chain seq x y z
N MET A 1 54.95 -30.75 -38.85
CA MET A 1 53.84 -29.79 -39.04
C MET A 1 52.54 -30.56 -38.90
N ARG A 2 51.60 -29.98 -38.13
CA ARG A 2 50.25 -30.44 -37.74
C ARG A 2 50.10 -31.21 -36.41
N ASN A 3 49.59 -30.44 -35.45
CA ASN A 3 48.51 -30.77 -34.51
C ASN A 3 48.91 -31.37 -33.16
N LEU A 4 49.60 -30.55 -32.36
CA LEU A 4 49.23 -30.34 -30.95
C LEU A 4 48.26 -29.16 -30.93
N ILE A 5 47.00 -29.39 -30.57
CA ILE A 5 45.96 -28.48 -30.05
C ILE A 5 44.62 -29.21 -30.25
N ASP A 6 43.86 -29.35 -29.17
CA ASP A 6 42.44 -29.73 -29.04
C ASP A 6 42.18 -30.82 -27.98
N LEU A 7 42.69 -30.57 -26.77
CA LEU A 7 42.16 -31.20 -25.55
C LEU A 7 42.06 -30.13 -24.46
N PHE A 8 41.26 -29.09 -24.70
CA PHE A 8 40.81 -28.12 -23.69
C PHE A 8 39.60 -27.39 -24.25
N LEU A 9 38.39 -27.71 -23.76
CA LEU A 9 37.21 -26.83 -23.61
C LEU A 9 35.96 -27.67 -23.33
N CYS A 10 35.94 -28.33 -22.18
CA CYS A 10 34.70 -28.70 -21.48
C CYS A 10 34.74 -28.08 -20.09
N MET A 11 34.94 -26.77 -20.04
CA MET A 11 34.57 -25.98 -18.88
C MET A 11 33.27 -25.30 -19.29
N ALA A 12 32.15 -25.99 -19.04
CA ALA A 12 30.85 -25.37 -19.08
C ALA A 12 30.91 -24.21 -18.08
N ALA A 13 30.95 -22.97 -18.58
CA ALA A 13 30.53 -21.84 -17.80
C ALA A 13 29.04 -22.10 -17.52
N LEU A 14 28.74 -22.68 -16.35
CA LEU A 14 27.50 -22.31 -15.66
C LEU A 14 27.65 -20.82 -15.35
N VAL A 15 27.36 -19.98 -16.33
CA VAL A 15 26.80 -18.68 -16.02
C VAL A 15 25.47 -19.04 -15.39
N ALA A 16 25.43 -19.05 -14.06
CA ALA A 16 24.16 -18.89 -13.38
C ALA A 16 23.61 -17.59 -13.94
N PHE A 17 22.63 -17.69 -14.84
CA PHE A 17 21.74 -16.57 -15.06
C PHE A 17 21.17 -16.30 -13.67
N GLN A 18 21.65 -15.24 -13.01
CA GLN A 18 20.90 -14.66 -11.92
C GLN A 18 19.56 -14.31 -12.54
N GLN A 19 18.54 -15.11 -12.26
CA GLN A 19 17.17 -14.69 -12.53
C GLN A 19 17.00 -13.46 -11.66
N ALA A 20 17.03 -12.29 -12.29
CA ALA A 20 16.71 -11.07 -11.60
C ALA A 20 15.28 -11.24 -11.12
N ARG A 21 15.08 -11.21 -9.81
CA ARG A 21 13.75 -11.36 -9.25
C ARG A 21 13.02 -10.03 -9.40
N ALA A 22 11.76 -10.12 -9.81
CA ALA A 22 10.97 -8.98 -10.21
C ALA A 22 9.75 -8.89 -9.30
N ILE A 23 9.43 -7.67 -8.86
CA ILE A 23 8.35 -7.39 -7.90
C ILE A 23 7.10 -8.18 -8.27
N SER A 24 6.49 -8.89 -7.33
CA SER A 24 5.22 -9.59 -7.55
C SER A 24 4.36 -9.55 -6.30
N LEU A 25 3.05 -9.76 -6.46
CA LEU A 25 2.16 -9.96 -5.32
C LEU A 25 2.34 -11.39 -4.80
N SER A 26 2.47 -11.56 -3.49
CA SER A 26 2.68 -12.88 -2.88
C SER A 26 1.39 -13.69 -2.82
N ASP A 27 1.48 -14.98 -3.16
CA ASP A 27 0.42 -15.96 -2.92
C ASP A 27 0.44 -16.53 -1.49
N THR A 28 1.47 -16.22 -0.69
CA THR A 28 1.67 -16.79 0.66
C THR A 28 1.41 -15.82 1.79
N ASN A 29 1.04 -14.57 1.47
CA ASN A 29 0.94 -13.44 2.41
C ASN A 29 2.26 -13.12 3.14
N GLN A 30 3.39 -13.53 2.58
CA GLN A 30 4.72 -13.19 3.07
C GLN A 30 5.52 -12.52 1.97
N GLY A 31 6.33 -11.52 2.31
CA GLY A 31 7.08 -10.78 1.31
C GLY A 31 8.23 -10.00 1.90
N GLN A 32 8.78 -9.10 1.09
CA GLN A 32 9.73 -8.07 1.50
C GLN A 32 9.04 -6.73 1.76
N ALA A 33 7.82 -6.54 1.27
CA ALA A 33 7.00 -5.38 1.60
C ALA A 33 5.55 -5.78 1.86
N LEU A 34 4.85 -4.99 2.68
CA LEU A 34 3.44 -5.18 3.03
C LEU A 34 2.67 -3.88 2.82
N ILE A 35 1.46 -3.98 2.29
CA ILE A 35 0.51 -2.87 2.23
C ILE A 35 -0.73 -3.21 3.04
N PHE A 36 -1.02 -2.38 4.03
CA PHE A 36 -2.30 -2.36 4.73
C PHE A 36 -3.15 -1.28 4.10
N PRO A 37 -4.17 -1.63 3.29
CA PRO A 37 -4.86 -0.66 2.45
C PRO A 37 -5.68 0.35 3.24
N TYR A 38 -5.99 0.08 4.52
CA TYR A 38 -6.86 0.95 5.28
C TYR A 38 -6.65 0.90 6.81
N TYR A 39 -6.59 2.08 7.43
CA TYR A 39 -6.85 2.25 8.85
C TYR A 39 -7.76 3.47 9.06
N SER A 40 -8.51 3.45 10.16
CA SER A 40 -9.26 4.62 10.63
C SER A 40 -9.39 4.62 12.15
N VAL A 41 -9.23 5.79 12.78
CA VAL A 41 -9.55 6.02 14.20
C VAL A 41 -10.77 6.91 14.40
N GLN A 42 -11.52 7.18 13.32
CA GLN A 42 -12.83 7.85 13.39
C GLN A 42 -13.90 6.86 13.89
N ASN A 43 -15.10 7.33 14.21
CA ASN A 43 -16.21 6.49 14.67
C ASN A 43 -15.85 5.48 15.78
N ASP A 44 -15.00 5.88 16.74
CA ASP A 44 -14.52 5.03 17.85
C ASP A 44 -13.79 3.75 17.41
N LEU A 45 -13.25 3.75 16.19
CA LEU A 45 -12.42 2.67 15.69
C LEU A 45 -11.03 2.69 16.33
N ARG A 46 -10.50 1.49 16.56
CA ARG A 46 -9.11 1.24 16.91
C ARG A 46 -8.57 0.17 15.98
N ASN A 47 -7.31 0.30 15.60
CA ASN A 47 -6.67 -0.61 14.67
C ASN A 47 -5.53 -1.31 15.40
N LEU A 48 -5.53 -2.62 15.49
CA LEU A 48 -4.42 -3.42 16.01
C LEU A 48 -3.66 -3.98 14.83
N LEU A 49 -2.49 -3.43 14.58
CA LEU A 49 -1.53 -3.85 13.57
C LEU A 49 -0.61 -4.90 14.18
N THR A 50 -0.42 -6.03 13.50
CA THR A 50 0.59 -7.04 13.83
C THR A 50 1.50 -7.26 12.63
N ILE A 51 2.81 -7.27 12.87
CA ILE A 51 3.84 -7.61 11.88
C ILE A 51 4.64 -8.77 12.45
N GLU A 52 4.85 -9.80 11.63
CA GLU A 52 5.51 -11.03 12.05
C GLU A 52 6.73 -11.29 11.17
N ASN A 53 7.82 -11.73 11.79
CA ASN A 53 8.98 -12.28 11.10
C ASN A 53 8.84 -13.81 11.05
N ASN A 54 8.60 -14.40 9.89
CA ASN A 54 8.41 -15.84 9.74
C ASN A 54 9.72 -16.59 9.46
N THR A 55 10.87 -15.94 9.64
CA THR A 55 12.18 -16.49 9.32
C THR A 55 13.03 -16.71 10.57
N ASN A 56 14.14 -17.43 10.39
CA ASN A 56 15.15 -17.63 11.43
C ASN A 56 16.21 -16.50 11.48
N GLN A 57 15.98 -15.39 10.77
CA GLN A 57 16.92 -14.26 10.66
C GLN A 57 16.35 -13.05 11.38
N TYR A 58 17.21 -12.19 11.93
CA TYR A 58 16.77 -10.90 12.46
C TYR A 58 16.41 -9.97 11.30
N LYS A 59 15.35 -9.18 11.45
CA LYS A 59 14.85 -8.30 10.38
C LYS A 59 14.94 -6.85 10.78
N ALA A 60 15.49 -6.01 9.90
CA ALA A 60 15.33 -4.57 9.94
C ALA A 60 14.11 -4.21 9.08
N ILE A 61 13.15 -3.50 9.64
CA ILE A 61 11.86 -3.19 9.00
C ILE A 61 11.59 -1.70 9.15
N SER A 62 11.11 -1.06 8.10
CA SER A 62 10.54 0.29 8.17
C SER A 62 9.03 0.22 8.07
N ILE A 63 8.33 0.97 8.93
CA ILE A 63 6.88 1.09 8.94
C ILE A 63 6.55 2.56 8.68
N GLU A 64 5.73 2.80 7.66
CA GLU A 64 5.28 4.12 7.26
C GLU A 64 3.76 4.21 7.37
N PHE A 65 3.27 4.91 8.39
CA PHE A 65 1.87 5.32 8.48
C PHE A 65 1.65 6.52 7.54
N ARG A 66 0.75 6.38 6.57
CA ARG A 66 0.46 7.40 5.56
C ARG A 66 -0.98 7.87 5.66
N GLU A 67 -1.19 9.17 5.66
CA GLU A 67 -2.53 9.75 5.76
C GLU A 67 -3.34 9.64 4.46
N GLY A 68 -4.66 9.63 4.59
CA GLY A 68 -5.57 9.30 3.50
C GLY A 68 -5.70 10.36 2.40
N PHE A 69 -5.38 11.64 2.64
CA PHE A 69 -5.61 12.72 1.68
C PHE A 69 -4.62 12.66 0.51
N ASN A 70 -3.31 12.75 0.78
CA ASN A 70 -2.26 12.72 -0.24
C ASN A 70 -1.22 11.63 0.03
N GLY A 71 -1.47 10.68 0.93
CA GLY A 71 -0.53 9.61 1.23
C GLY A 71 0.76 10.11 1.87
N GLN A 72 0.75 11.29 2.50
CA GLN A 72 1.93 11.83 3.16
C GLN A 72 2.27 11.00 4.41
N PRO A 73 3.56 10.77 4.68
CA PRO A 73 3.98 10.04 5.87
C PRO A 73 3.70 10.88 7.12
N VAL A 74 2.99 10.30 8.07
CA VAL A 74 2.59 10.93 9.35
C VAL A 74 3.23 10.25 10.55
N LEU A 75 3.81 9.06 10.36
CA LEU A 75 4.71 8.40 11.31
C LEU A 75 5.56 7.35 10.58
N PRO A 76 6.80 7.66 10.20
CA PRO A 76 7.79 6.66 9.83
C PRO A 76 8.51 6.18 11.10
N LEU A 77 8.68 4.88 11.27
CA LEU A 77 9.48 4.30 12.34
C LEU A 77 10.21 3.05 11.86
N ASN A 78 11.35 2.76 12.48
CA ASN A 78 12.05 1.50 12.26
C ASN A 78 11.67 0.51 13.35
N LEU A 79 11.45 -0.73 12.94
CA LEU A 79 11.20 -1.89 13.76
C LEU A 79 12.29 -2.92 13.48
N TYR A 80 12.89 -3.45 14.52
CA TYR A 80 13.84 -4.56 14.42
C TYR A 80 13.26 -5.76 15.16
N LEU A 81 13.11 -6.87 14.44
CA LEU A 81 12.51 -8.10 14.95
C LEU A 81 13.54 -9.21 15.06
N SER A 82 13.45 -9.95 16.15
CA SER A 82 14.16 -11.20 16.32
C SER A 82 13.54 -12.32 15.46
N PRO A 83 14.27 -13.43 15.24
CA PRO A 83 13.74 -14.61 14.56
C PRO A 83 12.39 -15.06 15.14
N LEU A 84 11.40 -15.30 14.28
CA LEU A 84 10.08 -15.83 14.67
C LEU A 84 9.30 -14.94 15.67
N GLU A 85 9.66 -13.66 15.78
CA GLU A 85 9.02 -12.70 16.67
C GLU A 85 7.90 -11.93 15.95
N SER A 86 6.96 -11.41 16.74
CA SER A 86 5.91 -10.51 16.27
C SER A 86 5.93 -9.19 17.05
N TRP A 87 5.67 -8.10 16.34
CA TRP A 87 5.41 -6.79 16.91
C TRP A 87 3.96 -6.37 16.64
N THR A 88 3.37 -5.69 17.62
CA THR A 88 1.97 -5.30 17.65
C THR A 88 1.85 -3.87 18.15
N GLY A 89 1.22 -3.04 17.33
CA GLY A 89 0.89 -1.65 17.64
C GLY A 89 -0.61 -1.40 17.49
N GLN A 90 -1.18 -0.53 18.32
CA GLN A 90 -2.56 -0.07 18.19
C GLN A 90 -2.64 1.41 17.87
N LEU A 91 -3.40 1.72 16.82
CA LEU A 91 -3.82 3.07 16.48
C LEU A 91 -5.09 3.42 17.25
N ILE A 92 -5.05 4.56 17.95
CA ILE A 92 -6.17 5.13 18.68
C ILE A 92 -6.37 6.60 18.30
N SER A 93 -7.61 7.05 18.41
CA SER A 93 -7.94 8.47 18.31
C SER A 93 -7.36 9.23 19.51
N GLY A 94 -6.89 10.46 19.27
CA GLY A 94 -6.37 11.33 20.30
C GLY A 94 -6.36 12.80 19.88
N LEU A 95 -6.00 13.68 20.81
CA LEU A 95 -5.71 15.08 20.52
C LEU A 95 -4.20 15.26 20.44
N SER A 96 -3.71 15.99 19.44
CA SER A 96 -2.28 16.26 19.28
C SER A 96 -1.74 17.06 20.46
N SER A 97 -0.64 16.58 21.04
CA SER A 97 0.10 17.26 22.11
C SER A 97 1.21 18.18 21.58
N LEU A 98 1.37 18.25 20.26
CA LEU A 98 2.38 19.08 19.62
C LEU A 98 2.11 20.58 19.84
N PRO A 99 3.15 21.43 19.81
CA PRO A 99 2.98 22.89 19.91
C PRO A 99 2.06 23.47 18.82
N PRO A 100 1.59 24.73 18.97
CA PRO A 100 0.79 25.40 17.94
C PRO A 100 1.48 25.36 16.56
N PRO A 101 0.72 25.17 15.47
CA PRO A 101 -0.74 25.23 15.38
C PRO A 101 -1.50 23.92 15.71
N TYR A 102 -0.79 22.83 16.03
CA TYR A 102 -1.37 21.49 16.15
C TYR A 102 -2.04 21.19 17.48
N THR A 103 -1.71 21.96 18.52
CA THR A 103 -2.17 21.69 19.89
C THR A 103 -3.70 21.52 19.94
N GLY A 104 -4.15 20.36 20.40
CA GLY A 104 -5.57 20.06 20.58
C GLY A 104 -6.33 19.69 19.30
N GLN A 105 -5.68 19.61 18.14
CA GLN A 105 -6.30 19.07 16.94
C GLN A 105 -6.54 17.56 17.08
N SER A 106 -7.65 17.05 16.54
CA SER A 106 -7.89 15.62 16.40
C SER A 106 -6.79 14.97 15.56
N SER A 107 -6.29 13.81 16.01
CA SER A 107 -5.16 13.10 15.42
C SER A 107 -5.19 11.62 15.79
N THR A 108 -4.18 10.89 15.33
CA THR A 108 -3.93 9.49 15.67
C THR A 108 -2.74 9.36 16.61
N ARG A 109 -2.79 8.36 17.50
CA ARG A 109 -1.67 7.92 18.33
C ARG A 109 -1.40 6.45 18.13
N LEU A 110 -0.11 6.08 18.13
CA LEU A 110 0.35 4.70 18.17
C LEU A 110 0.68 4.30 19.61
N VAL A 111 0.16 3.14 20.03
CA VAL A 111 0.50 2.48 21.29
C VAL A 111 1.14 1.14 20.97
N SER A 112 2.38 0.91 21.39
CA SER A 112 3.08 -0.37 21.18
C SER A 112 2.87 -1.28 22.39
N PHE A 113 2.65 -2.59 22.21
CA PHE A 113 2.33 -3.51 23.32
C PHE A 113 3.39 -4.57 23.62
N ASN A 114 4.19 -4.98 22.64
CA ASN A 114 5.02 -6.18 22.72
C ASN A 114 6.43 -5.97 22.17
N GLN A 115 7.07 -7.11 21.89
CA GLN A 115 8.50 -7.33 21.70
C GLN A 115 8.92 -6.96 20.27
N GLY A 116 10.18 -6.56 20.13
CA GLY A 116 10.71 -5.85 18.97
C GLY A 116 11.36 -4.53 19.37
N CYS A 117 12.52 -4.25 18.82
CA CYS A 117 13.22 -3.00 19.08
C CYS A 117 12.69 -1.92 18.14
N THR A 118 12.08 -0.87 18.71
CA THR A 118 11.56 0.30 17.98
C THR A 118 12.29 1.57 18.45
N PRO A 119 13.48 1.86 17.91
CA PRO A 119 14.27 3.03 18.32
C PRO A 119 13.46 4.33 18.21
N TRP A 120 13.60 5.21 19.20
CA TRP A 120 12.91 6.51 19.34
C TRP A 120 11.39 6.49 19.41
N LEU A 121 10.73 5.32 19.42
CA LEU A 121 9.27 5.27 19.52
C LEU A 121 8.80 5.65 20.93
N GLY A 122 8.06 6.76 21.04
CA GLY A 122 7.29 7.07 22.24
C GLY A 122 6.15 6.07 22.45
N ASN A 123 5.71 5.85 23.68
CA ASN A 123 4.56 4.99 23.95
C ASN A 123 3.64 5.63 25.00
N PRO A 124 2.54 6.30 24.61
CA PRO A 124 2.06 6.49 23.24
C PRO A 124 2.93 7.45 22.40
N GLN A 125 2.89 7.30 21.07
CA GLN A 125 3.48 8.20 20.09
C GLN A 125 2.39 8.95 19.33
N ASP A 126 2.43 10.28 19.35
CA ASP A 126 1.60 11.13 18.49
C ASP A 126 2.05 11.00 17.03
N PHE A 127 1.09 10.98 16.09
CA PHE A 127 1.40 11.20 14.68
C PHE A 127 1.90 12.64 14.49
N LEU A 128 2.91 12.83 13.66
CA LEU A 128 3.59 14.11 13.48
C LEU A 128 3.26 14.71 12.11
N PRO A 129 3.30 16.04 11.99
CA PRO A 129 2.84 16.71 10.78
C PRO A 129 3.84 16.63 9.63
N TYR A 130 5.09 16.17 9.83
CA TYR A 130 6.13 15.93 8.80
C TYR A 130 5.93 16.73 7.49
N GLU A 131 5.55 16.06 6.40
CA GLU A 131 5.36 16.65 5.07
C GLU A 131 4.00 17.36 4.89
N LEU A 132 3.08 17.25 5.85
CA LEU A 132 1.84 18.03 5.88
C LEU A 132 2.11 19.53 6.03
N ASP A 133 3.18 19.91 6.72
CA ASP A 133 3.59 21.32 6.86
C ASP A 133 3.97 21.95 5.52
N ASN A 134 4.46 21.12 4.59
CA ASN A 134 4.81 21.51 3.24
C ASN A 134 3.60 21.44 2.28
N ASP A 135 2.42 21.05 2.78
CA ASP A 135 1.23 20.86 1.96
C ASP A 135 0.42 22.17 1.81
N PRO A 136 0.33 22.73 0.58
CA PRO A 136 -0.40 23.97 0.34
C PRO A 136 -1.93 23.82 0.40
N ALA A 137 -2.46 22.58 0.48
CA ALA A 137 -3.88 22.30 0.48
C ALA A 137 -4.52 22.46 1.87
N VAL A 138 -4.18 21.54 2.78
CA VAL A 138 -4.72 21.42 4.13
C VAL A 138 -3.62 20.87 5.03
N ASN A 139 -3.11 21.66 5.97
CA ASN A 139 -1.97 21.29 6.81
C ASN A 139 -2.38 20.99 8.26
N ASP A 140 -3.46 20.25 8.46
CA ASP A 140 -3.92 19.82 9.79
C ASP A 140 -3.70 18.32 10.04
N LEU A 141 -3.67 17.94 11.33
CA LEU A 141 -3.50 16.55 11.75
C LEU A 141 -4.80 15.72 11.68
N VAL A 142 -5.95 16.33 11.36
CA VAL A 142 -7.22 15.60 11.21
C VAL A 142 -7.09 14.60 10.05
N ARG A 143 -6.32 14.95 9.02
CA ARG A 143 -5.94 14.05 7.91
C ARG A 143 -5.38 12.70 8.38
N SER A 144 -4.66 12.69 9.50
CA SER A 144 -3.99 11.50 10.03
C SER A 144 -4.93 10.45 10.61
N GLN A 145 -6.22 10.79 10.81
CA GLN A 145 -7.21 9.88 11.41
C GLN A 145 -7.63 8.74 10.50
N THR A 146 -7.33 8.82 9.20
CA THR A 146 -7.58 7.77 8.20
C THR A 146 -6.38 7.66 7.27
N GLY A 147 -6.14 6.49 6.71
CA GLY A 147 -5.02 6.30 5.81
C GLY A 147 -4.71 4.85 5.49
N PHE A 148 -3.47 4.59 5.10
CA PHE A 148 -2.93 3.27 4.79
C PHE A 148 -1.53 3.13 5.40
N ILE A 149 -1.03 1.90 5.50
CA ILE A 149 0.29 1.63 6.11
C ILE A 149 1.10 0.84 5.12
N GLN A 150 2.38 1.19 5.03
CA GLN A 150 3.35 0.46 4.24
C GLN A 150 4.47 -0.03 5.14
N VAL A 151 4.91 -1.24 4.89
CA VAL A 151 5.98 -1.89 5.67
C VAL A 151 6.99 -2.44 4.69
N TYR A 152 8.27 -2.25 4.98
CA TYR A 152 9.36 -2.67 4.10
C TYR A 152 10.45 -3.34 4.92
N GLU A 153 10.84 -4.54 4.51
CA GLU A 153 12.09 -5.12 4.97
C GLU A 153 13.25 -4.28 4.41
N MET A 154 14.08 -3.77 5.30
CA MET A 154 15.27 -3.00 4.96
C MET A 154 16.49 -3.91 4.77
N GLY A 155 16.48 -5.13 5.31
CA GLY A 155 17.55 -6.11 5.26
C GLY A 155 17.52 -7.06 6.46
N GLU A 156 18.41 -8.05 6.45
CA GLU A 156 18.63 -8.93 7.60
C GLU A 156 19.74 -8.38 8.50
N VAL A 157 19.52 -8.40 9.81
CA VAL A 157 20.50 -7.89 10.78
C VAL A 157 21.37 -9.04 11.28
N VAL A 158 22.68 -8.83 11.35
CA VAL A 158 23.66 -9.81 11.84
C VAL A 158 24.57 -9.21 12.91
N GLY A 159 25.55 -9.98 13.38
CA GLY A 159 26.64 -9.46 14.21
C GLY A 159 26.19 -8.87 15.55
N ASP A 160 26.81 -7.75 15.93
CA ASP A 160 26.58 -7.11 17.23
C ASP A 160 25.20 -6.43 17.28
N HIS A 161 24.73 -5.90 16.15
CA HIS A 161 23.40 -5.31 16.05
C HIS A 161 22.30 -6.35 16.22
N ALA A 162 22.45 -7.56 15.68
CA ALA A 162 21.48 -8.64 15.90
C ALA A 162 21.35 -9.00 17.38
N ASN A 163 22.48 -9.14 18.09
CA ASN A 163 22.49 -9.41 19.53
C ASN A 163 21.83 -8.28 20.33
N ALA A 164 21.97 -7.04 19.89
CA ALA A 164 21.39 -5.87 20.56
C ALA A 164 19.86 -5.78 20.42
N ILE A 165 19.26 -6.32 19.35
CA ILE A 165 17.79 -6.30 19.17
C ILE A 165 17.08 -6.95 20.37
N ASP A 166 17.62 -8.07 20.87
CA ASP A 166 17.05 -8.80 22.00
C ASP A 166 17.38 -8.19 23.38
N ASN A 167 18.53 -7.52 23.49
CA ASN A 167 19.16 -7.25 24.79
C ASN A 167 19.36 -5.78 25.12
N ASP A 168 19.47 -4.91 24.10
CA ASP A 168 19.84 -3.50 24.24
C ASP A 168 19.35 -2.67 23.06
N CYS A 169 18.04 -2.36 23.03
CA CYS A 169 17.47 -1.53 21.97
C CYS A 169 18.04 -0.09 21.96
N ASP A 170 18.63 0.38 23.07
CA ASP A 170 19.32 1.67 23.11
C ASP A 170 20.64 1.63 22.32
N PHE A 171 21.31 0.46 22.20
CA PHE A 171 22.45 0.31 21.30
C PHE A 171 22.06 0.57 19.84
N ILE A 172 20.93 0.01 19.38
CA ILE A 172 20.40 0.22 18.02
C ILE A 172 20.16 1.72 17.77
N LYS A 173 19.51 2.39 18.73
CA LYS A 173 19.30 3.84 18.70
C LYS A 173 20.61 4.63 18.62
N ASN A 174 21.58 4.30 19.48
CA ASN A 174 22.86 4.99 19.55
C ASN A 174 23.72 4.76 18.28
N SER A 175 23.59 3.61 17.62
CA SER A 175 24.30 3.29 16.39
C SER A 175 24.03 4.30 15.28
N PHE A 176 22.76 4.74 15.13
CA PHE A 176 22.40 5.79 14.18
C PHE A 176 22.77 7.21 14.60
N GLN A 177 22.86 7.49 15.91
CA GLN A 177 23.15 8.86 16.37
C GLN A 177 24.64 9.18 16.28
N ASN A 178 25.50 8.29 16.76
CA ASN A 178 26.95 8.52 16.84
C ASN A 178 27.77 7.20 16.72
N GLY A 179 27.14 6.10 16.30
CA GLY A 179 27.77 4.79 16.20
C GLY A 179 27.94 4.30 14.76
N GLN A 180 27.99 2.99 14.56
CA GLN A 180 28.38 2.41 13.28
C GLN A 180 27.44 2.82 12.13
N TRP A 181 26.13 2.76 12.35
CA TRP A 181 25.13 3.12 11.33
C TRP A 181 25.07 4.62 11.01
N SER A 182 25.61 5.49 11.86
CA SER A 182 25.73 6.92 11.53
C SER A 182 26.85 7.19 10.52
N TYR A 183 27.86 6.31 10.43
CA TYR A 183 28.93 6.39 9.44
C TYR A 183 28.64 5.53 8.22
N ASP A 184 28.12 4.32 8.44
CA ASP A 184 27.80 3.36 7.39
C ASP A 184 26.61 2.49 7.82
N ALA A 185 25.45 2.77 7.22
CA ALA A 185 24.21 2.05 7.49
C ALA A 185 24.23 0.59 6.99
N ALA A 186 25.26 0.16 6.24
CA ALA A 186 25.44 -1.21 5.78
C ALA A 186 26.11 -2.14 6.81
N VAL A 187 26.74 -1.58 7.85
CA VAL A 187 27.41 -2.39 8.88
C VAL A 187 26.39 -3.36 9.49
N ASP A 188 26.73 -4.65 9.55
CA ASP A 188 25.87 -5.70 10.11
C ASP A 188 24.49 -5.85 9.43
N ILE A 189 24.35 -5.39 8.19
CA ILE A 189 23.16 -5.61 7.36
C ILE A 189 23.50 -6.56 6.20
N GLN A 190 22.68 -7.59 6.03
CA GLN A 190 22.68 -8.50 4.90
C GLN A 190 21.48 -8.20 3.97
N PRO A 191 21.51 -8.70 2.72
CA PRO A 191 20.42 -8.54 1.76
C PRO A 191 19.05 -8.88 2.36
N ALA A 192 18.00 -8.15 1.92
CA ALA A 192 16.63 -8.48 2.29
C ALA A 192 16.23 -9.81 1.62
N THR A 193 15.56 -10.70 2.35
CA THR A 193 15.22 -12.05 1.85
C THR A 193 13.72 -12.37 1.87
N GLY A 194 12.90 -11.47 2.42
CA GLY A 194 11.48 -11.63 2.61
C GLY A 194 11.12 -12.34 3.91
N GLY A 195 9.88 -12.85 3.95
CA GLY A 195 9.34 -13.63 5.06
C GLY A 195 8.65 -12.80 6.14
N ILE A 196 8.45 -11.50 5.93
CA ILE A 196 7.55 -10.72 6.79
C ILE A 196 6.09 -10.93 6.36
N SER A 197 5.19 -11.07 7.32
CA SER A 197 3.73 -11.03 7.12
C SER A 197 3.12 -9.98 8.04
N GLY A 198 1.84 -9.66 7.82
CA GLY A 198 1.15 -8.78 8.74
C GLY A 198 -0.36 -8.90 8.67
N SER A 199 -1.02 -8.56 9.77
CA SER A 199 -2.46 -8.56 9.91
C SER A 199 -2.95 -7.30 10.60
N MET A 200 -4.19 -6.94 10.33
CA MET A 200 -4.85 -5.79 10.92
C MET A 200 -6.20 -6.20 11.46
N THR A 201 -6.46 -5.76 12.68
CA THR A 201 -7.77 -5.86 13.33
C THR A 201 -8.34 -4.47 13.53
N ILE A 202 -9.43 -4.12 12.85
CA ILE A 202 -10.15 -2.85 13.06
C ILE A 202 -11.35 -3.12 13.95
N LYS A 203 -11.36 -2.56 15.17
CA LYS A 203 -12.41 -2.79 16.17
C LYS A 203 -13.11 -1.50 16.55
N ASN A 204 -14.44 -1.54 16.55
CA ASN A 204 -15.24 -0.49 17.18
C ASN A 204 -15.35 -0.73 18.68
N MET A 205 -14.94 0.23 19.50
CA MET A 205 -14.88 0.06 20.96
C MET A 205 -16.24 0.16 21.66
N ILE A 206 -17.21 0.84 21.06
CA ILE A 206 -18.56 1.00 21.62
C ILE A 206 -19.48 -0.11 21.09
N GLY A 207 -19.42 -0.37 19.78
CA GLY A 207 -20.16 -1.44 19.14
C GLY A 207 -19.66 -2.82 19.56
N GLY A 208 -18.37 -3.01 19.83
CA GLY A 208 -17.82 -4.30 20.25
C GLY A 208 -17.56 -5.29 19.10
N HIS A 209 -17.48 -4.78 17.87
CA HIS A 209 -17.36 -5.57 16.64
C HIS A 209 -16.03 -5.31 15.92
N GLN A 210 -15.62 -6.23 15.05
CA GLN A 210 -14.25 -6.34 14.56
C GLN A 210 -14.20 -6.73 13.05
N PHE A 211 -13.32 -6.08 12.29
CA PHE A 211 -12.84 -6.51 10.99
C PHE A 211 -11.42 -7.05 11.13
N ASP A 212 -11.10 -8.12 10.41
CA ASP A 212 -9.75 -8.68 10.35
C ASP A 212 -9.34 -8.85 8.90
N TYR A 213 -8.13 -8.43 8.56
CA TYR A 213 -7.57 -8.65 7.23
C TYR A 213 -6.05 -8.86 7.28
N GLN A 214 -5.52 -9.54 6.25
CA GLN A 214 -4.09 -9.72 6.04
C GLN A 214 -3.56 -8.60 5.16
N ALA A 215 -2.33 -8.15 5.43
CA ALA A 215 -1.65 -7.21 4.55
C ALA A 215 -1.41 -7.83 3.18
N ILE A 216 -1.43 -7.01 2.14
CA ILE A 216 -1.03 -7.43 0.80
C ILE A 216 0.50 -7.51 0.80
N ALA A 217 1.04 -8.71 0.69
CA ALA A 217 2.48 -8.94 0.67
C ALA A 217 3.03 -8.86 -0.76
N ILE A 218 4.22 -8.28 -0.87
CA ILE A 218 4.95 -8.07 -2.13
C ILE A 218 6.30 -8.77 -2.00
N GLU A 219 6.58 -9.66 -2.95
CA GLU A 219 7.85 -10.38 -3.07
C GLU A 219 8.81 -9.60 -3.97
N ASP A 220 10.11 -9.84 -3.76
CA ASP A 220 11.18 -9.30 -4.61
C ASP A 220 11.13 -7.77 -4.80
N PHE A 221 10.77 -7.09 -3.71
CA PHE A 221 10.77 -5.62 -3.58
C PHE A 221 12.18 -5.03 -3.67
N HIS A 222 13.21 -5.84 -3.43
CA HIS A 222 14.62 -5.51 -3.68
C HIS A 222 15.20 -6.39 -4.78
N ASN A 223 16.11 -5.81 -5.58
CA ASN A 223 16.98 -6.62 -6.45
C ASN A 223 17.73 -7.68 -5.64
N ASP A 224 18.04 -8.82 -6.28
CA ASP A 224 18.77 -9.91 -5.63
C ASP A 224 20.10 -9.42 -5.02
N GLY A 225 20.35 -9.83 -3.77
CA GLY A 225 21.52 -9.39 -3.01
C GLY A 225 21.52 -7.91 -2.59
N GLN A 226 20.41 -7.17 -2.73
CA GLN A 226 20.30 -5.78 -2.27
C GLN A 226 19.52 -5.67 -0.95
N PHE A 227 19.70 -4.52 -0.30
CA PHE A 227 18.99 -4.09 0.89
C PHE A 227 18.89 -2.56 0.85
N PHE A 228 18.07 -1.98 1.71
CA PHE A 228 18.00 -0.53 1.89
C PHE A 228 17.79 -0.20 3.36
N HIS A 229 18.89 -0.06 4.10
CA HIS A 229 18.86 0.26 5.51
C HIS A 229 19.11 1.75 5.74
N ALA A 230 18.16 2.40 6.41
CA ALA A 230 18.15 3.84 6.63
C ALA A 230 17.56 4.18 8.00
N PRO A 231 17.86 5.35 8.58
CA PRO A 231 17.17 5.82 9.77
C PRO A 231 15.68 6.11 9.49
N PRO A 232 14.83 6.16 10.53
CA PRO A 232 13.43 6.56 10.37
C PRO A 232 13.28 7.91 9.67
N GLY A 233 12.27 8.04 8.81
CA GLY A 233 11.97 9.29 8.10
C GLY A 233 12.71 9.48 6.79
N ASN A 234 13.47 8.49 6.32
CA ASN A 234 13.97 8.48 4.94
C ASN A 234 12.86 8.03 3.97
N TYR A 235 12.13 8.98 3.40
CA TYR A 235 10.87 8.80 2.64
C TYR A 235 10.98 8.14 1.25
N LEU A 236 12.13 7.54 0.93
CA LEU A 236 12.35 6.83 -0.34
C LEU A 236 11.63 5.48 -0.41
N LEU A 237 10.97 5.03 0.66
CA LEU A 237 10.57 3.63 0.81
C LEU A 237 9.44 3.11 -0.08
N LEU A 238 8.76 3.96 -0.87
CA LEU A 238 7.89 3.45 -1.95
C LEU A 238 8.63 3.14 -3.26
N GLU A 239 9.94 3.34 -3.26
CA GLU A 239 10.81 3.03 -4.36
C GLU A 239 11.31 1.61 -4.14
N ALA A 240 10.62 0.63 -4.73
CA ALA A 240 11.17 -0.71 -4.83
C ALA A 240 12.63 -0.58 -5.29
N ASN A 241 13.54 -1.33 -4.68
CA ASN A 241 14.95 -1.26 -5.05
C ASN A 241 15.22 -2.08 -6.32
N THR A 242 14.29 -2.01 -7.27
CA THR A 242 14.28 -2.66 -8.58
C THR A 242 13.35 -1.93 -9.55
N LEU A 243 13.72 -1.94 -10.83
CA LEU A 243 12.88 -1.47 -11.93
C LEU A 243 12.04 -2.59 -12.55
N GLN A 244 12.16 -3.81 -12.02
CA GLN A 244 11.55 -5.00 -12.61
C GLN A 244 10.32 -5.43 -11.82
N ASN A 245 9.30 -5.86 -12.54
CA ASN A 245 8.05 -6.36 -11.98
C ASN A 245 7.60 -7.58 -12.77
N GLN A 246 7.15 -8.63 -12.07
CA GLN A 246 6.58 -9.83 -12.65
C GLN A 246 5.06 -9.76 -12.53
N LEU A 247 4.38 -9.96 -13.65
CA LEU A 247 2.92 -9.97 -13.74
C LEU A 247 2.44 -11.23 -14.41
N ILE A 248 1.22 -11.66 -14.05
CA ILE A 248 0.57 -12.79 -14.68
C ILE A 248 -0.32 -12.27 -15.81
N LEU A 249 0.11 -12.47 -17.05
CA LEU A 249 -0.60 -12.07 -18.27
C LEU A 249 -1.00 -13.32 -19.06
N ASP A 250 -2.30 -13.47 -19.35
CA ASP A 250 -2.85 -14.65 -20.04
C ASP A 250 -2.39 -16.00 -19.43
N ASN A 251 -2.36 -16.08 -18.10
CA ASN A 251 -1.86 -17.21 -17.31
C ASN A 251 -0.35 -17.52 -17.50
N GLN A 252 0.44 -16.55 -17.95
CA GLN A 252 1.90 -16.64 -18.04
C GLN A 252 2.54 -15.53 -17.22
N ALA A 253 3.55 -15.88 -16.42
CA ALA A 253 4.36 -14.90 -15.74
C ALA A 253 5.27 -14.19 -16.75
N GLN A 254 5.18 -12.86 -16.83
CA GLN A 254 5.99 -12.02 -17.69
C GLN A 254 6.70 -10.97 -16.85
N GLU A 255 7.99 -10.76 -17.14
CA GLU A 255 8.81 -9.76 -16.47
C GLU A 255 8.86 -8.49 -17.32
N HIS A 256 8.61 -7.37 -16.66
CA HIS A 256 8.64 -6.06 -17.27
C HIS A 256 9.64 -5.15 -16.56
N THR A 257 10.33 -4.31 -17.33
CA THR A 257 11.19 -3.26 -16.85
C THR A 257 10.53 -1.90 -17.02
N TRP A 258 10.63 -1.06 -15.99
CA TRP A 258 9.99 0.25 -15.89
C TRP A 258 11.02 1.38 -15.92
N ILE A 259 10.56 2.62 -16.16
CA ILE A 259 11.44 3.79 -16.19
C ILE A 259 11.80 4.20 -14.76
N THR A 260 10.84 4.08 -13.85
CA THR A 260 11.01 4.37 -12.43
C THR A 260 10.59 3.20 -11.56
N VAL A 261 11.17 3.16 -10.39
CA VAL A 261 10.95 2.18 -9.32
C VAL A 261 9.52 2.19 -8.77
N TYR A 262 8.87 3.36 -8.69
CA TYR A 262 7.49 3.45 -8.21
C TYR A 262 6.48 3.01 -9.29
N GLU A 263 6.82 3.10 -10.58
CA GLU A 263 6.00 2.53 -11.66
C GLU A 263 5.99 1.01 -11.60
N ALA A 264 7.14 0.38 -11.30
CA ALA A 264 7.24 -1.07 -11.11
C ALA A 264 6.33 -1.56 -9.98
N ALA A 265 6.29 -0.84 -8.84
CA ALA A 265 5.35 -1.13 -7.76
C ALA A 265 3.88 -0.81 -8.15
N SER A 266 3.64 0.28 -8.86
CA SER A 266 2.29 0.69 -9.30
C SER A 266 1.65 -0.35 -10.21
N ALA A 267 2.45 -0.98 -11.09
CA ALA A 267 2.01 -1.97 -12.05
C ALA A 267 1.26 -3.15 -11.40
N SER A 268 1.75 -3.63 -10.26
CA SER A 268 1.09 -4.68 -9.46
C SER A 268 -0.32 -4.31 -9.01
N PHE A 269 -0.63 -3.01 -8.91
CA PHE A 269 -1.92 -2.47 -8.47
C PHE A 269 -2.76 -1.89 -9.61
N MET A 270 -2.27 -1.84 -10.85
CA MET A 270 -3.04 -1.32 -11.98
C MET A 270 -4.30 -2.15 -12.18
N ARG A 271 -5.48 -1.54 -12.14
CA ARG A 271 -6.79 -2.16 -12.39
C ARG A 271 -7.60 -1.34 -13.37
N THR A 272 -8.28 -1.99 -14.31
CA THR A 272 -9.29 -1.36 -15.17
C THR A 272 -10.69 -1.44 -14.60
N LEU A 273 -10.99 -2.48 -13.81
CA LEU A 273 -12.29 -2.65 -13.16
C LEU A 273 -12.08 -3.15 -11.74
N LEU A 274 -12.89 -2.64 -10.81
CA LEU A 274 -13.06 -3.18 -9.47
C LEU A 274 -14.55 -3.38 -9.18
N SER A 275 -14.93 -4.58 -8.76
CA SER A 275 -16.32 -4.93 -8.47
C SER A 275 -16.47 -5.58 -7.11
N GLY A 276 -17.51 -5.22 -6.37
CA GLY A 276 -17.79 -5.71 -5.03
C GLY A 276 -19.28 -5.80 -4.78
N GLN A 277 -19.70 -6.71 -3.90
CA GLN A 277 -21.10 -6.79 -3.51
C GLN A 277 -21.45 -5.63 -2.60
N PHE A 278 -22.67 -5.10 -2.70
CA PHE A 278 -23.21 -4.17 -1.73
C PHE A 278 -24.46 -4.75 -1.06
N LEU A 279 -24.65 -4.42 0.20
CA LEU A 279 -25.84 -4.70 1.00
C LEU A 279 -26.30 -3.39 1.64
N ASN A 280 -27.55 -3.04 1.40
CA ASN A 280 -28.07 -1.73 1.75
C ASN A 280 -29.54 -1.85 2.14
N ASN A 281 -29.80 -1.99 3.43
CA ASN A 281 -31.17 -2.05 3.96
C ASN A 281 -31.20 -1.37 5.33
N GLN A 282 -32.36 -1.34 5.99
CA GLN A 282 -32.52 -0.66 7.29
C GLN A 282 -31.55 -1.14 8.38
N THR A 283 -31.04 -2.36 8.24
CA THR A 283 -30.12 -2.98 9.20
C THR A 283 -28.71 -3.15 8.63
N THR A 284 -28.45 -2.79 7.38
CA THR A 284 -27.16 -3.06 6.72
C THR A 284 -26.61 -1.82 6.04
N ALA A 285 -25.35 -1.51 6.34
CA ALA A 285 -24.58 -0.48 5.66
C ALA A 285 -23.46 -1.12 4.85
N THR A 286 -23.18 -0.57 3.68
CA THR A 286 -21.98 -0.88 2.89
C THR A 286 -21.12 0.36 2.77
N GLU A 287 -19.83 0.19 2.96
CA GLU A 287 -18.82 1.18 2.64
C GLU A 287 -17.73 0.55 1.80
N VAL A 288 -17.26 1.26 0.77
CA VAL A 288 -16.16 0.83 -0.08
C VAL A 288 -14.95 1.72 0.18
N VAL A 289 -13.80 1.10 0.38
CA VAL A 289 -12.50 1.77 0.48
C VAL A 289 -11.72 1.53 -0.80
N LEU A 290 -11.34 2.63 -1.47
CA LEU A 290 -10.44 2.62 -2.63
C LEU A 290 -9.14 3.33 -2.26
N THR A 291 -8.05 2.58 -2.22
CA THR A 291 -6.72 3.07 -1.85
C THR A 291 -5.79 3.08 -3.06
N PHE A 292 -5.20 4.24 -3.35
CA PHE A 292 -4.17 4.42 -4.37
C PHE A 292 -2.79 4.51 -3.72
N PRO A 293 -2.10 3.38 -3.47
CA PRO A 293 -0.90 3.35 -2.63
C PRO A 293 0.27 4.16 -3.17
N THR A 294 0.28 4.47 -4.48
CA THR A 294 1.38 5.18 -5.16
C THR A 294 1.01 6.56 -5.67
N LYS A 295 -0.23 7.03 -5.47
CA LYS A 295 -0.74 8.29 -6.03
C LYS A 295 0.15 9.50 -5.73
N ASN A 296 0.66 9.59 -4.50
CA ASN A 296 1.49 10.72 -4.06
C ASN A 296 2.78 10.90 -4.87
N LYS A 297 3.26 9.85 -5.57
CA LYS A 297 4.42 9.91 -6.47
C LYS A 297 4.08 10.54 -7.82
N TYR A 298 2.83 10.44 -8.26
CA TYR A 298 2.36 10.97 -9.53
C TYR A 298 1.81 12.39 -9.43
N VAL A 299 1.32 12.82 -8.27
CA VAL A 299 0.66 14.12 -8.07
C VAL A 299 1.29 14.96 -6.94
N ASN A 300 2.62 14.87 -6.78
CA ASN A 300 3.33 15.47 -5.65
C ASN A 300 3.23 17.01 -5.58
N LEU A 301 3.04 17.51 -4.36
CA LEU A 301 2.88 18.91 -3.94
C LEU A 301 3.99 19.87 -4.40
N ASN A 302 5.22 19.38 -4.49
CA ASN A 302 6.40 20.20 -4.81
C ASN A 302 6.60 20.40 -6.32
N TYR A 303 5.75 19.82 -7.16
CA TYR A 303 5.84 19.93 -8.61
C TYR A 303 4.45 20.22 -9.18
N PRO A 304 4.23 21.30 -9.94
CA PRO A 304 2.92 21.61 -10.54
C PRO A 304 2.54 20.63 -11.67
N GLN A 305 3.27 19.52 -11.83
CA GLN A 305 3.01 18.52 -12.85
C GLN A 305 2.42 17.27 -12.20
N TYR A 306 1.47 16.67 -12.90
CA TYR A 306 0.99 15.33 -12.64
C TYR A 306 1.51 14.41 -13.75
N PHE A 307 1.65 13.13 -13.44
CA PHE A 307 2.08 12.11 -14.38
C PHE A 307 1.00 11.03 -14.52
N ALA A 308 0.88 10.48 -15.73
CA ALA A 308 0.02 9.31 -15.98
C ALA A 308 0.40 8.17 -15.02
N PRO A 309 -0.58 7.40 -14.51
CA PRO A 309 -1.95 7.33 -15.01
C PRO A 309 -2.93 8.34 -14.40
N PHE A 310 -2.50 9.11 -13.40
CA PHE A 310 -3.31 10.17 -12.79
C PHE A 310 -3.38 11.40 -13.70
N THR A 311 -4.54 12.07 -13.71
CA THR A 311 -4.84 13.12 -14.71
C THR A 311 -4.99 14.51 -14.12
N GLN A 312 -5.00 14.62 -12.79
CA GLN A 312 -5.19 15.89 -12.11
C GLN A 312 -3.99 16.28 -11.26
N GLN A 313 -3.73 17.58 -11.21
CA GLN A 313 -2.83 18.17 -10.23
C GLN A 313 -3.45 18.06 -8.83
N PHE A 314 -2.60 17.86 -7.82
CA PHE A 314 -3.04 17.92 -6.43
C PHE A 314 -3.25 19.38 -5.99
N LEU A 315 -4.47 19.68 -5.54
CA LEU A 315 -4.91 21.00 -5.07
C LEU A 315 -5.58 20.89 -3.68
N SER A 316 -6.21 21.98 -3.20
CA SER A 316 -6.88 22.02 -1.89
C SER A 316 -7.97 20.98 -1.69
N ASN A 317 -8.58 20.49 -2.78
CA ASN A 317 -9.58 19.44 -2.78
C ASN A 317 -9.01 18.04 -3.12
N GLY A 318 -7.69 17.91 -3.27
CA GLY A 318 -7.01 16.69 -3.71
C GLY A 318 -6.73 16.67 -5.23
N ALA A 319 -6.45 15.49 -5.77
CA ALA A 319 -6.28 15.23 -7.21
C ALA A 319 -7.39 14.27 -7.68
N CYS A 320 -8.48 14.81 -8.22
CA CYS A 320 -9.74 14.07 -8.43
C CYS A 320 -9.79 13.29 -9.74
N GLU A 321 -9.81 11.97 -9.65
CA GLU A 321 -10.12 11.12 -10.79
C GLU A 321 -11.63 10.84 -10.81
N VAL A 322 -12.30 11.19 -11.92
CA VAL A 322 -13.74 10.94 -12.10
C VAL A 322 -13.92 9.54 -12.68
N VAL A 323 -14.52 8.65 -11.91
CA VAL A 323 -14.60 7.22 -12.21
C VAL A 323 -16.06 6.81 -12.42
N PRO A 324 -16.46 6.34 -13.62
CA PRO A 324 -17.78 5.78 -13.84
C PRO A 324 -18.09 4.64 -12.86
N VAL A 325 -19.34 4.58 -12.41
CA VAL A 325 -19.83 3.53 -11.53
C VAL A 325 -21.02 2.85 -12.19
N ASN A 326 -21.01 1.52 -12.18
CA ASN A 326 -22.13 0.70 -12.63
C ASN A 326 -22.69 -0.08 -11.44
N SER A 327 -24.00 -0.34 -11.44
CA SER A 327 -24.63 -1.28 -10.51
C SER A 327 -25.27 -2.42 -11.27
N PHE A 328 -25.19 -3.61 -10.71
CA PHE A 328 -25.84 -4.80 -11.20
C PHE A 328 -26.70 -5.41 -10.10
N ASP A 329 -27.87 -5.95 -10.46
CA ASP A 329 -28.66 -6.77 -9.55
C ASP A 329 -27.98 -8.12 -9.26
N ASP A 330 -28.59 -8.94 -8.41
CA ASP A 330 -28.08 -10.27 -8.06
C ASP A 330 -28.02 -11.28 -9.21
N ASN A 331 -28.70 -10.98 -10.32
CA ASN A 331 -28.68 -11.79 -11.53
C ASN A 331 -27.62 -11.30 -12.54
N GLY A 332 -26.87 -10.24 -12.21
CA GLY A 332 -25.88 -9.63 -13.08
C GLY A 332 -26.49 -8.73 -14.17
N VAL A 333 -27.73 -8.27 -14.00
CA VAL A 333 -28.39 -7.33 -14.91
C VAL A 333 -27.99 -5.91 -14.53
N LEU A 334 -27.55 -5.13 -15.51
CA LEU A 334 -27.20 -3.72 -15.30
C LEU A 334 -28.44 -2.93 -14.88
N GLU A 335 -28.33 -2.26 -13.74
CA GLU A 335 -29.37 -1.40 -13.17
C GLU A 335 -28.89 0.05 -13.17
N PRO A 336 -29.79 1.01 -13.44
CA PRO A 336 -29.44 2.41 -13.38
C PRO A 336 -29.17 2.82 -11.92
N LEU A 337 -28.01 3.45 -11.68
CA LEU A 337 -27.77 4.15 -10.41
C LEU A 337 -28.75 5.32 -10.26
N VAL A 338 -29.20 5.58 -9.03
CA VAL A 338 -30.02 6.75 -8.74
C VAL A 338 -29.16 8.01 -8.89
N ASN A 339 -27.98 8.01 -8.25
CA ASN A 339 -26.93 9.03 -8.36
C ASN A 339 -25.68 8.55 -7.57
N PRO A 340 -24.45 8.96 -7.90
CA PRO A 340 -24.01 9.49 -9.18
C PRO A 340 -23.66 8.37 -10.16
N GLN A 341 -23.65 8.70 -11.47
CA GLN A 341 -23.14 7.79 -12.51
C GLN A 341 -21.60 7.70 -12.51
N SER A 342 -20.94 8.55 -11.72
CA SER A 342 -19.50 8.59 -11.55
C SER A 342 -19.15 9.17 -10.19
N VAL A 343 -18.12 8.63 -9.53
CA VAL A 343 -17.62 9.15 -8.26
C VAL A 343 -16.34 9.95 -8.47
N SER A 344 -16.08 10.91 -7.57
CA SER A 344 -14.87 11.73 -7.60
C SER A 344 -13.83 11.24 -6.59
N LEU A 345 -12.79 10.54 -7.07
CA LEU A 345 -11.75 9.95 -6.22
C LEU A 345 -10.54 10.87 -6.07
N CYS A 346 -10.64 11.82 -5.15
CA CYS A 346 -9.65 12.90 -4.96
C CYS A 346 -8.43 12.52 -4.12
N ARG A 347 -8.58 11.52 -3.26
CA ARG A 347 -7.64 11.26 -2.17
C ARG A 347 -6.79 10.03 -2.45
N SER A 348 -5.77 9.78 -1.63
CA SER A 348 -5.03 8.50 -1.66
C SER A 348 -5.85 7.36 -1.05
N VAL A 349 -6.75 7.66 -0.11
CA VAL A 349 -7.75 6.74 0.43
C VAL A 349 -9.13 7.38 0.28
N ASN A 350 -10.02 6.73 -0.45
CA ASN A 350 -11.38 7.19 -0.71
C ASN A 350 -12.37 6.22 -0.06
N VAL A 351 -13.20 6.71 0.86
CA VAL A 351 -14.23 5.89 1.51
C VAL A 351 -15.58 6.36 0.98
N LEU A 352 -16.29 5.45 0.34
CA LEU A 352 -17.56 5.68 -0.33
C LEU A 352 -18.69 5.04 0.47
N GLY A 353 -19.74 5.80 0.71
CA GLY A 353 -20.96 5.29 1.33
C GLY A 353 -21.93 4.72 0.29
N PHE A 354 -22.88 3.90 0.75
CA PHE A 354 -23.98 3.42 -0.07
C PHE A 354 -25.31 3.80 0.57
N ASN A 355 -26.20 4.35 -0.24
CA ASN A 355 -27.51 4.83 0.15
C ASN A 355 -28.58 4.23 -0.75
N ASN A 356 -29.81 4.23 -0.26
CA ASN A 356 -31.00 3.90 -1.02
C ASN A 356 -31.99 5.07 -0.91
N PRO A 357 -32.87 5.30 -1.91
CA PRO A 357 -33.93 6.30 -1.82
C PRO A 357 -34.77 6.25 -0.54
N THR A 358 -34.88 5.08 0.10
CA THR A 358 -35.72 4.87 1.28
C THR A 358 -34.96 4.71 2.60
N TYR A 359 -33.63 4.54 2.57
CA TYR A 359 -32.79 4.43 3.77
C TYR A 359 -31.37 4.94 3.49
N SER A 360 -30.85 5.74 4.43
CA SER A 360 -29.46 6.21 4.43
C SER A 360 -28.76 5.63 5.66
N PRO A 361 -27.89 4.61 5.49
CA PRO A 361 -27.20 3.98 6.60
C PRO A 361 -26.24 4.95 7.31
N VAL A 362 -26.08 4.76 8.62
CA VAL A 362 -25.13 5.56 9.42
C VAL A 362 -23.70 5.15 9.07
N PRO A 363 -22.81 6.09 8.72
CA PRO A 363 -21.41 5.81 8.45
C PRO A 363 -20.73 5.08 9.61
N PHE A 364 -19.82 4.15 9.31
CA PHE A 364 -19.12 3.36 10.33
C PHE A 364 -17.59 3.32 10.18
N LEU A 365 -17.02 3.68 9.02
CA LEU A 365 -15.55 3.78 8.89
C LEU A 365 -15.03 5.20 9.09
N ILE A 366 -15.77 6.21 8.63
CA ILE A 366 -15.45 7.63 8.77
C ILE A 366 -16.70 8.46 9.06
N ASP A 367 -16.52 9.65 9.62
CA ASP A 367 -17.63 10.51 10.06
C ASP A 367 -18.44 11.05 8.86
N GLN A 368 -17.76 11.31 7.74
CA GLN A 368 -18.38 11.78 6.48
C GLN A 368 -17.72 11.10 5.29
N HIS A 369 -18.51 10.37 4.50
CA HIS A 369 -18.03 9.76 3.25
C HIS A 369 -17.48 10.80 2.29
N HIS A 370 -16.49 10.41 1.50
CA HIS A 370 -15.93 11.28 0.47
C HIS A 370 -16.86 11.40 -0.75
N ASP A 371 -17.61 10.34 -1.04
CA ASP A 371 -18.70 10.31 -2.00
C ASP A 371 -19.73 9.25 -1.56
N VAL A 372 -20.93 9.27 -2.13
CA VAL A 372 -22.00 8.32 -1.80
C VAL A 372 -22.66 7.80 -3.05
N VAL A 373 -22.78 6.48 -3.18
CA VAL A 373 -23.45 5.81 -4.29
C VAL A 373 -24.88 5.42 -3.87
N ASP A 374 -25.85 6.05 -4.51
CA ASP A 374 -27.28 5.77 -4.33
C ASP A 374 -27.72 4.64 -5.28
N THR A 375 -28.17 3.53 -4.68
CA THR A 375 -28.63 2.31 -5.36
C THR A 375 -30.11 2.09 -5.11
N GLU A 376 -30.87 1.61 -6.11
CA GLU A 376 -32.30 1.29 -5.91
C GLU A 376 -32.51 -0.04 -5.17
N ASN A 377 -31.60 -0.99 -5.37
CA ASN A 377 -31.70 -2.33 -4.80
C ASN A 377 -31.12 -2.40 -3.38
N GLU A 378 -31.59 -3.38 -2.61
CA GLU A 378 -31.05 -3.68 -1.27
C GLU A 378 -29.76 -4.50 -1.30
N LEU A 379 -29.47 -5.12 -2.44
CA LEU A 379 -28.34 -6.00 -2.65
C LEU A 379 -28.02 -6.02 -4.15
N GLY A 380 -26.73 -6.14 -4.48
CA GLY A 380 -26.24 -6.28 -5.83
C GLY A 380 -24.72 -6.19 -5.91
N THR A 381 -24.19 -5.92 -7.10
CA THR A 381 -22.77 -5.65 -7.34
C THR A 381 -22.57 -4.21 -7.80
N VAL A 382 -21.61 -3.52 -7.21
CA VAL A 382 -21.10 -2.23 -7.70
C VAL A 382 -19.80 -2.47 -8.45
N GLU A 383 -19.59 -1.75 -9.54
CA GLU A 383 -18.38 -1.79 -10.36
C GLU A 383 -17.85 -0.38 -10.60
N PHE A 384 -16.56 -0.18 -10.40
CA PHE A 384 -15.83 1.06 -10.68
C PHE A 384 -14.96 0.86 -11.93
N ASP A 385 -15.17 1.70 -12.95
CA ASP A 385 -14.51 1.59 -14.24
C ASP A 385 -13.35 2.59 -14.38
N PHE A 386 -12.13 2.06 -14.34
CA PHE A 386 -10.89 2.80 -14.53
C PHE A 386 -10.33 2.67 -15.95
N SER A 387 -11.02 2.01 -16.88
CA SER A 387 -10.52 1.72 -18.23
C SER A 387 -10.22 2.96 -19.06
N LEU A 388 -10.75 4.12 -18.67
CA LEU A 388 -10.54 5.42 -19.32
C LEU A 388 -9.21 6.11 -18.93
N PHE A 389 -8.51 5.63 -17.90
CA PHE A 389 -7.27 6.27 -17.45
C PHE A 389 -6.08 5.87 -18.31
N ASN A 390 -5.29 6.89 -18.65
CA ASN A 390 -4.14 6.80 -19.53
C ASN A 390 -3.02 5.95 -18.93
N THR A 391 -2.10 5.58 -19.81
CA THR A 391 -1.34 4.35 -19.65
C THR A 391 0.04 4.58 -19.05
N SER A 392 0.47 3.65 -18.20
CA SER A 392 1.89 3.48 -17.90
C SER A 392 2.50 2.52 -18.93
N THR A 393 3.76 2.73 -19.30
CA THR A 393 4.45 1.91 -20.30
C THR A 393 5.58 1.12 -19.66
N GLY A 394 5.42 -0.19 -19.60
CA GLY A 394 6.49 -1.13 -19.28
C GLY A 394 7.15 -1.65 -20.56
N ARG A 395 8.34 -2.22 -20.43
CA ARG A 395 9.00 -2.97 -21.52
C ARG A 395 9.19 -4.41 -21.11
N ASP A 396 9.14 -5.34 -22.06
CA ASP A 396 9.55 -6.72 -21.76
C ASP A 396 11.02 -6.74 -21.34
N SER A 397 11.32 -7.38 -20.19
CA SER A 397 12.69 -7.50 -19.68
C SER A 397 13.58 -8.38 -20.57
N HIS A 398 13.00 -9.28 -21.35
CA HIS A 398 13.68 -10.21 -22.27
C HIS A 398 13.70 -9.69 -23.72
N ASN A 399 12.83 -8.72 -24.07
CA ASN A 399 12.81 -8.06 -25.37
C ASN A 399 12.52 -6.56 -25.26
N ASN A 400 13.57 -5.74 -25.11
CA ASN A 400 13.45 -4.28 -24.96
C ASN A 400 12.75 -3.53 -26.12
N ASN A 401 12.48 -4.21 -27.24
CA ASN A 401 11.71 -3.67 -28.37
C ASN A 401 10.20 -3.85 -28.19
N GLU A 402 9.76 -4.78 -27.34
CA GLU A 402 8.36 -4.98 -26.99
C GLU A 402 7.97 -4.06 -25.85
N ARG A 403 6.98 -3.21 -26.13
CA ARG A 403 6.39 -2.29 -25.15
C ARG A 403 5.01 -2.78 -24.77
N TYR A 404 4.69 -2.66 -23.49
CA TYR A 404 3.41 -3.00 -22.92
C TYR A 404 2.75 -1.76 -22.35
N VAL A 405 1.46 -1.63 -22.62
CA VAL A 405 0.63 -0.49 -22.27
C VAL A 405 -0.40 -0.96 -21.25
N TYR A 406 -0.34 -0.36 -20.06
CA TYR A 406 -1.16 -0.73 -18.91
C TYR A 406 -2.28 0.29 -18.76
N TYR A 407 -3.53 -0.18 -18.76
CA TYR A 407 -4.70 0.68 -18.58
C TYR A 407 -5.17 0.64 -17.14
N GLY A 408 -5.78 1.74 -16.68
CA GLY A 408 -6.36 1.80 -15.33
C GLY A 408 -5.65 2.75 -14.37
N LEU A 409 -5.94 2.59 -13.09
CA LEU A 409 -5.24 3.26 -11.99
C LEU A 409 -4.63 2.22 -11.04
N PRO A 410 -3.53 2.53 -10.32
CA PRO A 410 -2.96 1.66 -9.31
C PRO A 410 -3.83 1.73 -8.05
N VAL A 411 -4.80 0.82 -7.91
CA VAL A 411 -5.86 0.87 -6.90
C VAL A 411 -6.07 -0.47 -6.21
N ILE A 412 -6.28 -0.42 -4.90
CA ILE A 412 -6.72 -1.53 -4.06
C ILE A 412 -8.16 -1.21 -3.64
N GLY A 413 -9.07 -2.16 -3.89
CA GLY A 413 -10.48 -2.03 -3.54
C GLY A 413 -10.89 -3.00 -2.44
N VAL A 414 -11.54 -2.49 -1.40
CA VAL A 414 -12.11 -3.30 -0.33
C VAL A 414 -13.55 -2.87 -0.11
N VAL A 415 -14.45 -3.84 -0.01
CA VAL A 415 -15.82 -3.60 0.44
C VAL A 415 -16.00 -4.06 1.88
N MET A 416 -16.71 -3.25 2.66
CA MET A 416 -17.02 -3.52 4.05
C MET A 416 -18.53 -3.44 4.29
N HIS A 417 -19.06 -4.41 5.02
CA HIS A 417 -20.47 -4.42 5.43
C HIS A 417 -20.60 -4.32 6.94
N LYS A 418 -21.57 -3.54 7.41
CA LYS A 418 -22.08 -3.53 8.78
C LYS A 418 -23.51 -4.03 8.77
N VAL A 419 -23.81 -5.13 9.47
CA VAL A 419 -25.16 -5.73 9.57
C VAL A 419 -25.62 -5.71 11.03
N GLU A 420 -26.69 -5.00 11.35
CA GLU A 420 -27.30 -4.85 12.67
C GLU A 420 -28.57 -5.70 12.78
N ALA A 421 -28.45 -6.97 13.20
CA ALA A 421 -29.57 -7.90 13.31
C ALA A 421 -29.77 -8.39 14.75
N GLY A 422 -30.99 -8.22 15.29
CA GLY A 422 -31.40 -8.81 16.56
C GLY A 422 -30.60 -8.32 17.78
N GLY A 423 -30.09 -7.09 17.74
CA GLY A 423 -29.24 -6.52 18.80
C GLY A 423 -27.75 -6.85 18.67
N ASN A 424 -27.36 -7.59 17.62
CA ASN A 424 -25.95 -7.85 17.29
C ASN A 424 -25.58 -7.10 16.01
N THR A 425 -24.35 -6.56 15.95
CA THR A 425 -23.76 -6.12 14.69
C THR A 425 -22.75 -7.15 14.18
N SER A 426 -22.67 -7.32 12.87
CA SER A 426 -21.63 -8.07 12.18
C SER A 426 -20.91 -7.13 11.23
N LEU A 427 -19.59 -7.25 11.17
CA LEU A 427 -18.72 -6.46 10.31
C LEU A 427 -17.96 -7.45 9.42
N THR A 428 -17.99 -7.26 8.11
CA THR A 428 -17.24 -8.10 7.15
C THR A 428 -16.45 -7.22 6.21
N MET A 429 -15.23 -7.66 5.86
CA MET A 429 -14.34 -6.98 4.93
C MET A 429 -13.96 -7.98 3.85
N GLN A 430 -14.06 -7.58 2.58
CA GLN A 430 -13.74 -8.41 1.45
C GLN A 430 -12.96 -7.60 0.42
N GLU A 431 -11.89 -8.18 -0.13
CA GLU A 431 -11.20 -7.63 -1.29
C GLU A 431 -12.14 -7.68 -2.51
N MET A 432 -12.17 -6.58 -3.26
CA MET A 432 -12.98 -6.49 -4.46
C MET A 432 -12.38 -7.34 -5.60
N THR A 433 -13.27 -7.93 -6.40
CA THR A 433 -12.85 -8.61 -7.63
C THR A 433 -12.33 -7.59 -8.62
N HIS A 434 -11.29 -7.92 -9.36
CA HIS A 434 -10.57 -6.95 -10.16
C HIS A 434 -10.22 -7.47 -11.55
N GLN A 435 -10.07 -6.56 -12.51
CA GLN A 435 -9.55 -6.86 -13.85
C GLN A 435 -8.34 -6.00 -14.18
N GLN A 436 -7.41 -6.58 -14.92
CA GLN A 436 -6.25 -5.89 -15.49
C GLN A 436 -6.32 -5.97 -17.02
N ARG A 437 -5.97 -4.88 -17.70
CA ARG A 437 -5.87 -4.86 -19.17
C ARG A 437 -4.51 -4.34 -19.60
N ILE A 438 -3.80 -5.17 -20.36
CA ILE A 438 -2.45 -4.93 -20.83
C ILE A 438 -2.40 -5.23 -22.32
N VAL A 439 -1.81 -4.32 -23.11
CA VAL A 439 -1.77 -4.44 -24.57
C VAL A 439 -0.35 -4.22 -25.06
N THR A 440 0.10 -5.03 -26.02
CA THR A 440 1.37 -4.82 -26.72
C THR A 440 1.28 -3.60 -27.63
N ASP A 441 2.19 -2.65 -27.47
CA ASP A 441 2.35 -1.50 -28.36
C ASP A 441 3.24 -1.91 -29.54
N LEU A 442 2.60 -2.50 -30.56
CA LEU A 442 3.24 -2.89 -31.81
C LEU A 442 3.53 -1.69 -32.74
N ILE A 443 3.18 -0.46 -32.35
CA ILE A 443 3.16 0.70 -33.26
C ILE A 443 4.58 1.21 -33.58
N TYR A 444 5.61 0.84 -32.82
CA TYR A 444 6.98 1.26 -33.10
C TYR A 444 7.76 0.43 -34.14
N GLU A 445 7.25 -0.73 -34.60
CA GLU A 445 7.94 -1.52 -35.64
C GLU A 445 7.68 -1.03 -37.07
N HIS A 446 6.74 -0.09 -37.26
CA HIS A 446 6.51 0.55 -38.55
C HIS A 446 6.70 2.06 -38.42
N GLY A 447 7.97 2.46 -38.41
CA GLY A 447 8.34 3.85 -38.65
C GLY A 447 7.57 4.39 -39.86
N PHE A 448 6.94 5.55 -39.68
CA PHE A 448 6.46 6.37 -40.77
C PHE A 448 7.64 6.66 -41.70
N ALA A 449 7.79 5.85 -42.74
CA ALA A 449 8.49 6.25 -43.95
C ALA A 449 7.56 7.23 -44.68
N GLN A 450 7.88 8.52 -44.57
CA GLN A 450 7.60 9.49 -45.62
C GLN A 450 8.93 9.98 -46.19
#